data_AF-A0A1H4Z762-F1
#
_entry.id   AF-A0A1H4Z762-F1
#
_cell.length_a   1.000
_cell.length_b   1.000
_cell.length_c   1.000
_cell.angle_alpha   90.00
_cell.angle_beta   90.00
_cell.angle_gamma   90.00
#
_symmetry.space_group_name_H-M   'P 1'
#
loop_
_entity.id
_entity.type
_entity.pdbx_description
1 polymer ?
#
loop_
_entity_poly.entity_id
_entity_poly.type
_entity_poly.pdbx_seq_one_letter_code
_entity_poly.pdbx_strand_id
1 'polypeptide(L)' 'MSTATTTPAPEGAPGRPPRPAGYWERVTRIVDQAPPLADSQRAAIRAAFFQPAPKEAAA' A
#
# COMPACT_ATOMS: atom_id res chain seq x y z
N MET A 1 -3.00 15.83 -14.62
CA MET A 1 -3.66 14.51 -14.49
C MET A 1 -2.57 13.46 -14.48
N SER A 2 -2.14 12.98 -13.30
CA SER A 2 -1.06 12.00 -13.20
C SER A 2 -1.61 10.59 -13.41
N THR A 3 -1.21 9.96 -14.51
CA THR A 3 -1.51 8.57 -14.82
C THR A 3 -0.61 7.67 -13.95
N ALA A 4 -1.16 7.11 -12.89
CA ALA A 4 -0.47 6.06 -12.14
C ALA A 4 -0.37 4.81 -13.01
N THR A 5 0.84 4.52 -13.49
CA THR A 5 1.16 3.24 -14.13
C THR A 5 0.90 2.12 -13.14
N THR A 6 -0.19 1.39 -13.34
CA THR A 6 -0.47 0.15 -12.62
C THR A 6 0.50 -0.92 -13.11
N THR A 7 1.52 -1.20 -12.30
CA THR A 7 2.33 -2.43 -12.40
C THR A 7 1.40 -3.62 -12.16
N PRO A 8 1.40 -4.66 -13.02
CA PRO A 8 0.60 -5.86 -12.78
C PRO A 8 1.05 -6.51 -11.47
N ALA A 9 0.10 -6.71 -10.55
CA ALA A 9 0.36 -7.30 -9.25
C ALA A 9 0.95 -8.71 -9.41
N PRO A 10 1.97 -9.09 -8.61
CA PRO A 10 2.47 -10.45 -8.62
C PRO A 10 1.35 -11.43 -8.28
N GLU A 11 1.25 -12.50 -9.07
CA GLU A 11 0.40 -13.64 -8.80
C GLU A 11 0.63 -14.15 -7.37
N GLY A 12 -0.44 -14.57 -6.72
CA GLY A 12 -0.53 -14.70 -5.27
C GLY A 12 0.62 -15.47 -4.62
N ALA A 13 0.97 -15.05 -3.40
CA ALA A 13 1.94 -15.78 -2.58
C ALA A 13 1.50 -17.25 -2.41
N PRO A 14 2.45 -18.21 -2.47
CA PRO A 14 2.12 -19.63 -2.32
C PRO A 14 1.40 -19.87 -0.99
N GLY A 15 0.26 -20.55 -1.05
CA GLY A 15 -0.60 -20.84 0.11
C GLY A 15 -1.65 -19.78 0.44
N ARG A 16 -1.66 -18.62 -0.24
CA ARG A 16 -2.78 -17.67 -0.11
C ARG A 16 -3.89 -18.04 -1.10
N PRO A 17 -5.15 -18.20 -0.65
CA PRO A 17 -6.26 -18.44 -1.56
C PRO A 17 -6.40 -17.28 -2.56
N PRO A 18 -6.89 -17.54 -3.78
CA PRO A 18 -7.11 -16.50 -4.76
C PRO A 18 -8.04 -15.42 -4.17
N ARG A 19 -7.76 -14.16 -4.50
CA ARG A 19 -8.63 -13.06 -4.07
C ARG A 19 -9.99 -13.23 -4.75
N PRO A 20 -11.12 -13.09 -4.02
CA PRO A 20 -12.44 -13.17 -4.63
C PRO A 20 -12.64 -12.02 -5.62
N ALA A 21 -13.54 -12.23 -6.59
CA ALA A 21 -13.97 -11.16 -7.47
C ALA A 21 -14.46 -9.95 -6.65
N GLY A 22 -14.04 -8.76 -7.06
CA GLY A 22 -14.35 -7.51 -6.38
C GLY A 22 -13.70 -7.28 -5.01
N TYR A 23 -12.61 -8.01 -4.71
CA TYR A 23 -11.80 -7.78 -3.51
C TYR A 23 -11.40 -6.31 -3.36
N TRP A 24 -10.92 -5.67 -4.43
CA TRP A 24 -10.48 -4.28 -4.37
C TRP A 24 -11.64 -3.29 -4.21
N GLU A 25 -12.79 -3.51 -4.85
CA GLU A 25 -13.97 -2.67 -4.62
C GLU A 25 -14.42 -2.70 -3.16
N ARG A 26 -14.34 -3.87 -2.51
CA ARG A 26 -14.61 -4.00 -1.08
C ARG A 26 -13.59 -3.22 -0.24
N VAL A 27 -12.30 -3.35 -0.56
CA VAL A 27 -11.23 -2.63 0.15
C VAL A 27 -11.44 -1.11 0.02
N THR A 28 -11.71 -0.62 -1.18
CA THR A 28 -11.99 0.81 -1.43
C THR A 28 -13.16 1.29 -0.58
N ARG A 29 -14.28 0.56 -0.58
CA ARG A 29 -15.46 0.92 0.25
C ARG A 29 -15.12 1.00 1.74
N ILE A 30 -14.30 0.09 2.26
CA ILE A 30 -13.90 0.09 3.67
C ILE A 30 -13.00 1.30 3.97
N VAL A 31 -12.04 1.58 3.10
CA VAL A 31 -11.11 2.70 3.26
C VAL A 31 -11.84 4.04 3.20
N ASP A 32 -12.80 4.18 2.28
CA ASP A 32 -13.61 5.40 2.14
C ASP A 32 -14.48 5.70 3.37
N GLN A 33 -14.84 4.66 4.13
CA GLN A 33 -15.62 4.79 5.37
C GLN A 33 -14.74 5.00 6.62
N ALA A 34 -13.42 4.88 6.51
CA ALA A 34 -12.54 4.99 7.66
C ALA A 34 -12.34 6.47 8.07
N PRO A 35 -12.26 6.77 9.38
CA PRO A 35 -11.89 8.11 9.83
C PRO A 35 -10.46 8.45 9.38
N PRO A 36 -10.15 9.73 9.16
CA PRO A 36 -8.80 10.14 8.83
C PRO A 36 -7.84 9.77 9.97
N LEU A 37 -6.63 9.34 9.61
CA LEU A 37 -5.60 9.02 10.61
C LEU A 37 -5.25 10.26 11.45
N ALA A 38 -4.90 10.06 12.72
CA ALA A 38 -4.27 11.10 13.53
C ALA A 38 -2.81 11.32 13.09
N ASP A 39 -2.23 12.48 13.43
CA ASP A 39 -0.83 12.76 13.11
C ASP A 39 0.14 11.78 13.76
N SER A 40 -0.16 11.33 14.98
CA SER A 40 0.64 10.31 15.68
C SER A 40 0.62 8.96 14.95
N GLN A 41 -0.54 8.55 14.43
CA GLN A 41 -0.68 7.32 13.64
C GLN A 41 0.06 7.44 12.30
N ARG A 42 -0.06 8.59 11.63
CA ARG A 42 0.71 8.87 10.42
C ARG A 42 2.22 8.83 10.69
N ALA A 43 2.67 9.41 11.79
CA ALA A 43 4.08 9.40 12.18
C ALA A 43 4.59 7.99 12.46
N ALA A 44 3.81 7.16 13.17
CA ALA A 44 4.15 5.76 13.42
C ALA A 44 4.24 4.92 12.14
N ILE A 45 3.27 5.09 11.22
CA ILE A 45 3.29 4.41 9.91
C ILE A 45 4.53 4.84 9.11
N ARG A 46 4.82 6.15 9.07
CA ARG A 46 6.04 6.63 8.41
C ARG A 46 7.28 6.01 9.06
N ALA A 47 7.42 6.02 10.38
CA ALA A 47 8.57 5.42 11.04
C ALA A 47 8.73 3.92 10.74
N ALA A 48 7.63 3.17 10.64
CA ALA A 48 7.66 1.73 10.38
C ALA A 48 7.99 1.36 8.92
N PHE A 49 7.51 2.15 7.95
CA PHE A 49 7.59 1.81 6.53
C PHE A 49 8.52 2.72 5.71
N PHE A 50 9.04 3.79 6.31
CA PHE A 50 10.06 4.62 5.68
C PHE A 50 11.36 3.83 5.60
N GLN A 51 11.57 3.15 4.47
CA GLN A 51 12.88 2.73 4.05
C GLN A 51 13.61 3.98 3.56
N PRO A 52 14.67 4.45 4.24
CA PRO A 52 15.54 5.43 3.61
C PRO A 52 16.01 4.77 2.32
N ALA A 53 15.74 5.42 1.17
CA ALA A 53 16.30 4.97 -0.09
C ALA A 53 17.79 4.71 0.15
N PRO A 54 18.35 3.56 -0.31
CA PRO A 54 19.80 3.39 -0.25
C PRO A 54 20.37 4.58 -1.01
N LYS A 55 20.90 5.57 -0.29
CA LYS A 55 21.78 6.56 -0.88
C LYS A 55 22.80 5.71 -1.59
N GLU A 56 22.85 5.81 -2.91
CA GLU A 56 23.89 5.20 -3.70
C GLU A 56 25.20 5.40 -2.94
N ALA A 57 25.86 4.30 -2.62
CA ALA A 57 27.27 4.31 -2.34
C ALA A 57 27.92 4.88 -3.61
N ALA A 58 27.98 6.21 -3.68
CA ALA A 58 28.54 6.97 -4.77
C ALA A 58 29.53 7.97 -4.16
N ALA A 59 30.79 7.58 -4.32
CA ALA A 59 32.05 8.26 -4.04
C ALA A 59 32.55 8.24 -2.58
#